data_AF-A0A0F9GRV2-F1
#
_entry.id   AF-A0A0F9GRV2-F1
#
_cell.length_a   1.000
_cell.length_b   1.000
_cell.length_c   1.000
_cell.angle_alpha   90.00
_cell.angle_beta   90.00
_cell.angle_gamma   90.00
#
_symmetry.space_group_name_H-M   'P 1'
#
loop_
_entity.id
_entity.type
_entity.pdbx_description
1 polymer ?
#
loop_
_entity_poly.entity_id
_entity_poly.type
_entity_poly.pdbx_seq_one_letter_code
_entity_poly.pdbx_strand_id
1 'polypeptide(L)' 'ETIRREFGITSHSVHRDADDPNIVIVAGRTPDVAHAREFIASRDLRSAMDQAGVIGPAEIWVAEDVEDGAY' A
#
# COMPACT_ATOMS: atom_id res chain seq x y z
N GLU A 1 -5.96 -12.98 -8.24
CA GLU A 1 -5.00 -13.29 -7.14
C GLU A 1 -3.56 -13.50 -7.61
N THR A 2 -3.29 -13.50 -8.92
CA THR A 2 -1.99 -13.92 -9.51
C THR A 2 -0.93 -12.81 -9.60
N ILE A 3 -1.33 -11.56 -9.85
CA ILE A 3 -0.40 -10.43 -10.12
C ILE A 3 0.45 -10.06 -8.89
N ARG A 4 -0.08 -10.23 -7.67
CA ARG A 4 0.55 -9.71 -6.45
C ARG A 4 1.81 -10.49 -6.03
N ARG A 5 1.90 -11.77 -6.39
CA ARG A 5 3.08 -12.61 -6.11
C ARG A 5 4.22 -12.37 -7.09
N GLU A 6 3.92 -12.02 -8.34
CA GLU A 6 4.94 -11.75 -9.36
C GLU A 6 5.78 -10.50 -9.09
N PHE A 7 5.26 -9.54 -8.29
CA PHE A 7 5.95 -8.31 -7.93
C PHE A 7 6.56 -8.31 -6.51
N GLY A 8 6.69 -9.48 -5.86
CA GLY A 8 7.42 -9.58 -4.60
C GLY A 8 6.73 -8.94 -3.38
N ILE A 9 5.41 -8.75 -3.42
CA ILE A 9 4.66 -8.26 -2.26
C ILE A 9 4.65 -9.37 -1.18
N THR A 10 5.52 -9.24 -0.17
CA THR A 10 5.74 -10.24 0.90
C THR A 10 4.64 -10.25 1.96
N SER A 11 3.94 -9.12 2.13
CA SER A 11 2.66 -9.02 2.84
C SER A 11 1.89 -7.80 2.32
N HIS A 12 0.59 -7.98 2.07
CA HIS A 12 -0.33 -6.86 1.91
C HIS A 12 -1.59 -7.16 2.72
N SER A 13 -2.17 -6.12 3.29
CA SER A 13 -3.48 -6.19 3.91
C SER A 13 -4.33 -5.05 3.40
N VAL A 14 -5.62 -5.34 3.24
CA VAL A 14 -6.62 -4.36 2.82
C VAL A 14 -7.61 -4.25 3.96
N HIS A 15 -7.73 -3.06 4.51
CA HIS A 15 -8.62 -2.74 5.60
C HIS A 15 -9.66 -1.75 5.12
N ARG A 16 -10.82 -1.78 5.73
CA ARG A 16 -11.80 -0.70 5.63
C ARG A 16 -11.73 0.07 6.94
N ASP A 17 -11.79 1.39 6.86
CA ASP A 17 -11.86 2.21 8.06
C ASP A 17 -13.09 1.84 8.91
N ALA A 18 -12.96 1.97 10.22
CA ALA A 18 -13.99 1.55 11.17
C ALA A 18 -15.17 2.54 11.20
N ASP A 19 -14.91 3.82 10.89
CA ASP A 19 -15.86 4.92 11.00
C ASP A 19 -16.41 5.38 9.63
N ASP A 20 -15.62 5.26 8.55
CA ASP A 20 -16.03 5.56 7.18
C ASP A 20 -15.84 4.37 6.22
N PRO A 21 -16.93 3.73 5.76
CA PRO A 21 -16.83 2.58 4.87
C PRO A 21 -16.29 2.88 3.47
N ASN A 22 -16.12 4.15 3.10
CA ASN A 22 -15.52 4.58 1.83
C ASN A 22 -14.00 4.71 1.90
N ILE A 23 -13.42 4.68 3.10
CA ILE A 23 -11.96 4.71 3.28
C ILE A 23 -11.44 3.28 3.27
N VAL A 24 -10.52 3.02 2.35
CA VAL A 24 -9.81 1.74 2.22
C VAL A 24 -8.33 1.98 2.46
N ILE A 25 -7.76 1.21 3.38
CA ILE A 25 -6.34 1.30 3.76
C ILE A 25 -5.63 0.08 3.18
N VAL A 26 -4.61 0.32 2.37
CA VAL A 26 -3.74 -0.74 1.82
C VAL A 26 -2.38 -0.62 2.48
N ALA A 27 -2.05 -1.58 3.34
CA ALA A 27 -0.74 -1.67 3.96
C ALA A 27 0.10 -2.72 3.24
N GLY A 28 1.34 -2.38 2.92
CA GLY A 28 2.31 -3.27 2.30
C GLY A 28 3.71 -3.03 2.85
N ARG A 29 4.51 -4.08 2.92
CA ARG A 29 5.91 -3.99 3.33
C ARG A 29 6.83 -3.94 2.11
N THR A 30 7.83 -3.07 2.15
CA THR A 30 8.90 -2.98 1.15
C THR A 30 10.26 -3.32 1.80
N PRO A 31 11.31 -3.63 1.01
CA PRO A 31 12.64 -3.94 1.56
C PRO A 31 13.25 -2.79 2.36
N ASP A 32 12.99 -1.55 1.93
CA ASP A 32 13.41 -0.33 2.60
C ASP A 32 12.52 0.85 2.20
N VAL A 33 12.76 2.00 2.84
CA VAL A 33 12.02 3.25 2.64
C VAL A 33 12.20 3.82 1.22
N ALA A 34 13.33 3.58 0.55
CA ALA A 34 13.52 4.08 -0.81
C ALA A 34 12.56 3.39 -1.77
N HIS A 35 12.43 2.06 -1.68
CA HIS A 35 11.48 1.29 -2.49
C HIS A 35 10.02 1.71 -2.22
N ALA A 36 9.65 2.01 -0.96
CA ALA A 36 8.33 2.54 -0.64
C ALA A 36 8.07 3.86 -1.36
N ARG A 37 9.04 4.79 -1.33
CA ARG A 37 8.92 6.10 -1.99
C ARG A 37 8.84 5.98 -3.51
N GLU A 38 9.60 5.07 -4.11
CA GLU A 38 9.52 4.80 -5.55
C GLU A 38 8.15 4.25 -5.95
N PHE A 39 7.60 3.31 -5.17
CA PHE A 39 6.27 2.77 -5.39
C PHE A 39 5.18 3.85 -5.29
N ILE A 40 5.25 4.70 -4.27
CA ILE A 40 4.34 5.84 -4.06
C ILE A 40 4.39 6.83 -5.21
N ALA A 41 5.57 7.08 -5.77
CA ALA A 41 5.76 7.98 -6.91
C ALA A 41 5.42 7.35 -8.28
N SER A 42 5.11 6.06 -8.32
CA SER A 42 4.94 5.32 -9.57
C SER A 42 3.67 5.71 -10.34
N ARG A 43 3.76 5.69 -11.67
CA ARG A 43 2.60 5.86 -12.56
C ARG A 43 1.64 4.66 -12.50
N ASP A 44 2.17 3.49 -12.18
CA ASP A 44 1.40 2.26 -12.00
C ASP A 44 0.46 2.38 -10.80
N LEU A 45 0.94 2.87 -9.65
CA LEU A 45 0.07 3.11 -8.48
C LEU A 45 -1.05 4.11 -8.81
N ARG A 46 -0.70 5.22 -9.48
CA ARG A 46 -1.69 6.22 -9.90
C ARG A 46 -2.75 5.62 -10.83
N SER A 47 -2.34 4.84 -11.82
CA SER A 47 -3.26 4.17 -12.74
C SER A 47 -4.16 3.17 -12.03
N ALA A 48 -3.61 2.41 -11.08
CA ALA A 48 -4.39 1.47 -10.28
C ALA A 48 -5.41 2.17 -9.39
N MET A 49 -5.05 3.31 -8.77
CA MET A 49 -5.98 4.13 -7.97
C MET A 49 -7.12 4.71 -8.81
N ASP A 50 -6.81 5.20 -10.02
CA ASP A 50 -7.81 5.69 -10.98
C ASP A 50 -8.80 4.59 -11.38
N GLN A 51 -8.29 3.42 -11.77
CA GLN A 51 -9.12 2.27 -12.13
C GLN A 51 -9.96 1.75 -10.97
N ALA A 52 -9.47 1.90 -9.73
CA ALA A 52 -10.20 1.56 -8.52
C ALA A 52 -11.26 2.61 -8.13
N GLY A 53 -11.28 3.78 -8.79
CA GLY A 53 -12.24 4.85 -8.54
C GLY A 53 -11.94 5.69 -7.30
N VAL A 54 -10.66 5.83 -6.91
CA VAL A 54 -10.27 6.68 -5.78
C VAL A 54 -10.64 8.14 -6.06
N ILE A 55 -11.48 8.71 -5.21
CA ILE A 55 -11.95 10.09 -5.34
C ILE A 55 -11.13 10.98 -4.41
N GLY A 56 -10.15 11.70 -4.96
CA GLY A 56 -9.34 12.67 -4.22
C GLY A 56 -7.90 12.24 -3.96
N PRO A 57 -7.10 13.07 -3.26
CA PRO A 57 -5.72 12.74 -2.94
C PRO A 57 -5.68 11.60 -1.91
N ALA A 58 -4.99 10.51 -2.25
CA ALA A 58 -4.74 9.44 -1.29
C ALA A 58 -3.81 9.94 -0.18
N GLU A 59 -4.17 9.62 1.06
CA GLU A 59 -3.27 9.78 2.20
C GLU A 59 -2.24 8.65 2.20
N ILE A 60 -0.97 8.98 2.43
CA ILE A 60 0.13 8.03 2.32
C ILE A 60 1.06 8.19 3.52
N TRP A 61 1.30 7.08 4.21
CA TRP A 61 2.25 6.99 5.31
C TRP A 61 3.39 6.03 4.96
N VAL A 62 4.60 6.41 5.36
CA VAL A 62 5.76 5.53 5.33
C VAL A 62 6.28 5.43 6.75
N ALA A 63 6.37 4.21 7.26
CA ALA A 63 6.81 3.91 8.61
C ALA A 63 7.89 2.83 8.57
N GLU A 64 8.79 2.88 9.55
CA GLU A 64 9.72 1.80 9.82
C GLU A 64 9.04 0.81 10.77
N ASP A 65 9.13 -0.48 10.43
CA ASP A 65 8.69 -1.54 11.32
C ASP A 65 9.79 -1.78 12.36
N VAL A 66 9.57 -1.31 13.58
CA VAL A 66 10.57 -1.36 14.67
C VAL A 66 10.54 -2.67 15.45
N GLU A 67 9.53 -3.52 15.21
CA GLU A 67 9.34 -4.79 15.91
C GLU A 67 9.64 -6.02 15.02
N ASP A 68 10.09 -5.80 13.79
CA ASP A 68 10.36 -6.88 12.84
C ASP A 68 11.46 -7.82 13.36
N GLY A 69 11.06 -9.03 13.75
CA GLY A 69 11.91 -10.04 14.38
C GLY A 69 11.58 -10.36 15.85
N ALA A 70 10.59 -9.71 16.45
CA ALA A 70 10.15 -9.93 17.83
C ALA A 70 8.82 -10.68 17.94
N TYR A 71 8.67 -11.81 17.24
CA TYR A 71 7.85 -12.94 17.69
C TYR A 71 8.20 -14.22 16.92
#